data_AF-A0A5C8M8R1-F1
#
_entry.id   AF-A0A5C8M8R1-F1
#
_cell.length_a   1.000
_cell.length_b   1.000
_cell.length_c   1.000
_cell.angle_alpha   90.00
_cell.angle_beta   90.00
_cell.angle_gamma   90.00
#
_symmetry.space_group_name_H-M   'P 1'
#
loop_
_entity.id
_entity.type
_entity.pdbx_description
1 polymer ?
#
loop_
_entity_poly.entity_id
_entity_poly.type
_entity_poly.pdbx_seq_one_letter_code
_entity_poly.pdbx_strand_id
1 'polypeptide(L)'
;MKLAYVNELPKKDQLDEFIQLYTEECITVGGTAPEDWHKITAGCIISVYDEDTLVGLGSMEDALHIHVRPTYEHRDIETTVQKLLQTTSKYSLTHGQ
;
A
#
# COMPACT_ATOMS: atom_id res chain seq x y z
N MET A 1 -18.92 0.02 -4.60
CA MET A 1 -17.73 -0.01 -3.73
C MET A 1 -16.84 1.16 -4.11
N LYS A 2 -16.36 1.94 -3.14
CA LYS A 2 -15.59 3.18 -3.35
C LYS A 2 -14.27 3.06 -2.58
N LEU A 3 -13.17 3.02 -3.32
CA LEU A 3 -11.84 2.97 -2.72
C LEU A 3 -11.44 4.37 -2.20
N ALA A 4 -10.88 4.42 -1.00
CA ALA A 4 -10.31 5.61 -0.40
C ALA A 4 -8.78 5.49 -0.37
N TYR A 5 -8.09 6.50 -0.89
CA TYR A 5 -6.63 6.58 -0.91
C TYR A 5 -6.19 7.66 0.09
N VAL A 6 -5.39 7.28 1.07
CA VAL A 6 -4.98 8.15 2.18
C VAL A 6 -3.47 8.20 2.24
N ASN A 7 -2.90 9.40 2.29
CA ASN A 7 -1.45 9.60 2.43
C ASN A 7 -1.02 9.55 3.91
N GLU A 8 -1.29 8.42 4.55
CA GLU A 8 -1.00 8.18 5.96
C GLU A 8 -0.71 6.70 6.20
N LEU A 9 0.13 6.42 7.20
CA LEU A 9 0.31 5.07 7.72
C LEU A 9 -1.03 4.53 8.26
N PRO A 10 -1.39 3.28 7.94
CA PRO A 10 -2.56 2.66 8.55
C PRO A 10 -2.34 2.49 10.05
N LYS A 11 -3.44 2.39 10.81
CA LYS A 11 -3.36 2.05 12.23
C LYS A 11 -2.73 0.68 12.38
N LYS A 12 -2.04 0.45 13.50
CA LYS A 12 -1.36 -0.81 13.80
C LYS A 12 -2.30 -2.02 13.62
N ASP A 13 -3.50 -1.96 14.20
CA ASP A 13 -4.46 -3.06 14.10
C ASP A 13 -4.91 -3.34 12.66
N GLN A 14 -5.09 -2.30 11.84
CA GLN A 14 -5.45 -2.43 10.42
C GLN A 14 -4.29 -2.98 9.58
N LEU A 15 -3.06 -2.61 9.93
CA LEU A 15 -1.86 -3.14 9.29
C LEU A 15 -1.65 -4.63 9.62
N ASP A 16 -1.74 -4.99 10.90
CA ASP A 16 -1.64 -6.37 11.36
C ASP A 16 -2.72 -7.25 10.68
N GLU A 17 -3.96 -6.78 10.61
CA GLU A 17 -5.05 -7.47 9.89
C GLU A 17 -4.76 -7.60 8.39
N PHE A 18 -4.30 -6.54 7.73
CA PHE A 18 -3.95 -6.58 6.31
C PHE A 18 -2.82 -7.55 6.02
N ILE A 19 -1.74 -7.55 6.82
CA ILE A 19 -0.62 -8.47 6.65
C ILE A 19 -1.10 -9.93 6.74
N GLN A 20 -1.97 -10.21 7.71
CA GLN A 20 -2.55 -11.53 7.89
C GLN A 20 -3.38 -11.94 6.66
N LEU A 21 -4.36 -11.11 6.26
CA LEU A 21 -5.25 -11.40 5.13
C LEU A 21 -4.48 -11.51 3.80
N TYR A 22 -3.54 -10.59 3.56
CA TYR A 22 -2.68 -10.62 2.39
C TYR A 22 -1.86 -11.91 2.33
N THR A 23 -1.27 -12.33 3.46
CA THR A 23 -0.47 -13.56 3.55
C THR A 23 -1.33 -14.79 3.28
N GLU A 24 -2.51 -14.88 3.89
CA GLU A 24 -3.47 -15.97 3.69
C GLU A 24 -3.90 -16.07 2.22
N GLU A 25 -4.20 -14.93 1.59
CA GLU A 25 -4.57 -14.87 0.17
C GLU A 25 -3.42 -15.23 -0.75
N CYS A 26 -2.21 -14.71 -0.52
CA CYS A 26 -1.02 -15.06 -1.28
C CYS A 26 -0.76 -16.57 -1.25
N ILE A 27 -0.81 -17.20 -0.07
CA ILE A 27 -0.66 -18.65 0.07
C ILE A 27 -1.75 -19.38 -0.72
N THR A 28 -2.99 -18.90 -0.67
CA THR A 28 -4.13 -19.50 -1.37
C THR A 28 -3.95 -19.48 -2.89
N VAL A 29 -3.39 -18.40 -3.44
CA VAL A 29 -3.13 -18.27 -4.88
C VAL A 29 -1.77 -18.86 -5.30
N GLY A 30 -1.03 -19.48 -4.38
CA GLY A 30 0.30 -20.06 -4.63
C GLY A 30 1.42 -19.02 -4.75
N GLY A 31 1.18 -17.79 -4.32
CA GLY A 31 2.17 -16.72 -4.22
C GLY A 31 2.98 -16.78 -2.92
N THR A 32 4.07 -16.02 -2.90
CA THR A 32 4.93 -15.90 -1.72
C THR A 32 4.55 -14.65 -0.94
N ALA A 33 4.35 -14.78 0.37
CA ALA A 33 4.17 -13.62 1.23
C ALA A 33 5.48 -12.79 1.29
N PRO A 34 5.41 -11.45 1.22
CA PRO A 34 6.60 -10.61 1.32
C PRO A 34 7.19 -10.74 2.72
N GLU A 35 8.51 -10.96 2.78
CA GLU A 35 9.23 -11.28 4.01
C GLU A 35 9.49 -10.05 4.91
N ASP A 36 9.20 -8.83 4.43
CA ASP A 36 9.77 -7.62 5.03
C ASP A 36 8.79 -6.44 5.13
N TRP A 37 7.64 -6.67 5.77
CA TRP A 37 6.66 -5.63 6.11
C TRP A 37 7.23 -4.53 7.02
N HIS A 38 8.33 -4.81 7.69
CA HIS A 38 9.03 -3.87 8.57
C HIS A 38 9.80 -2.78 7.81
N LYS A 39 10.01 -2.94 6.50
CA LYS A 39 10.60 -1.92 5.61
C LYS A 39 9.61 -0.84 5.18
N ILE A 40 8.35 -0.90 5.60
CA ILE A 40 7.40 0.19 5.40
C ILE A 40 7.70 1.28 6.44
N THR A 41 8.77 2.01 6.18
CA THR A 41 9.27 3.13 6.97
C THR A 41 8.58 4.44 6.58
N ALA A 42 8.67 5.44 7.46
CA ALA A 42 7.88 6.67 7.52
C ALA A 42 8.09 7.69 6.35
N GLY A 43 8.24 7.20 5.12
CA GLY A 43 8.30 7.99 3.89
C GLY A 43 6.92 8.34 3.29
N CYS A 44 6.88 8.50 1.96
CA CYS A 44 5.62 8.66 1.24
C CYS A 44 4.86 7.34 1.27
N ILE A 45 3.69 7.31 1.93
CA ILE A 45 2.88 6.11 2.10
C ILE A 45 1.47 6.39 1.63
N ILE A 46 0.91 5.49 0.83
CA ILE A 46 -0.49 5.52 0.41
C ILE A 46 -1.18 4.26 0.92
N SER A 47 -2.11 4.46 1.85
CA SER A 47 -3.01 3.42 2.33
C SER A 47 -4.30 3.43 1.50
N VAL A 48 -4.77 2.25 1.10
CA VAL A 48 -5.97 2.07 0.29
C VAL A 48 -7.02 1.31 1.07
N TYR A 49 -8.19 1.91 1.25
CA TYR A 49 -9.30 1.33 2.01
C TYR A 49 -10.51 1.04 1.13
N ASP A 50 -11.19 -0.06 1.39
CA ASP A 50 -12.56 -0.35 0.92
C ASP A 50 -13.44 -0.47 2.18
N GLU A 51 -14.40 0.45 2.33
CA GLU A 51 -15.34 0.44 3.48
C GLU A 51 -14.68 0.24 4.86
N ASP A 52 -13.60 0.98 5.13
CA ASP A 52 -12.77 0.95 6.36
C ASP A 52 -11.75 -0.19 6.47
N THR A 53 -11.83 -1.18 5.57
CA THR A 53 -10.87 -2.29 5.51
C THR A 53 -9.65 -1.88 4.69
N LEU A 54 -8.44 -2.09 5.22
CA LEU A 54 -7.21 -1.88 4.47
C LEU A 54 -7.07 -2.98 3.40
N VAL A 55 -7.01 -2.58 2.13
CA VAL A 55 -6.96 -3.49 0.98
C VAL A 55 -5.69 -3.34 0.14
N GLY A 56 -4.95 -2.25 0.35
CA GLY A 56 -3.66 -2.04 -0.29
C GLY A 56 -2.82 -1.01 0.46
N LEU A 57 -1.50 -1.12 0.27
CA LEU A 57 -0.51 -0.29 0.92
C LEU A 57 0.65 -0.09 -0.05
N GLY A 58 1.03 1.16 -0.28
CA GLY A 58 2.23 1.48 -1.04
C GLY A 58 3.14 2.42 -0.29
N SER A 59 4.45 2.25 -0.44
CA SER A 59 5.47 3.13 0.10
C SER A 59 6.54 3.47 -0.95
N MET A 60 7.12 4.66 -0.80
CA MET A 60 8.24 5.13 -1.61
C MET A 60 9.24 5.83 -0.68
N GLU A 61 10.29 5.09 -0.31
CA GLU A 61 11.43 5.62 0.46
C GLU A 61 12.75 5.46 -0.32
N ASP A 62 13.21 4.21 -0.52
CA ASP A 62 14.38 3.90 -1.38
C ASP A 62 13.95 3.24 -2.71
N ALA A 63 12.99 2.32 -2.63
CA ALA A 63 12.33 1.69 -3.77
C ALA A 63 10.81 1.83 -3.67
N LEU A 64 10.13 1.63 -4.80
CA LEU A 64 8.68 1.58 -4.86
C LEU A 64 8.21 0.20 -4.38
N HIS A 65 7.50 0.17 -3.25
CA HIS A 65 6.87 -1.03 -2.73
C HIS A 65 5.36 -0.83 -2.78
N ILE A 66 4.65 -1.72 -3.47
CA ILE A 66 3.19 -1.69 -3.52
C ILE A 66 2.69 -3.10 -3.25
N HIS A 67 1.80 -3.21 -2.27
CA HIS A 67 1.15 -4.45 -1.87
C HIS A 67 -0.35 -4.25 -1.93
N VAL A 68 -1.04 -5.01 -2.76
CA VAL A 68 -2.50 -5.02 -2.87
C VAL A 68 -2.97 -6.44 -2.64
N ARG A 69 -4.05 -6.61 -1.85
CA ARG A 69 -4.62 -7.94 -1.62
C ARG A 69 -4.94 -8.61 -2.96
N PRO A 70 -4.60 -9.89 -3.16
CA PRO A 70 -4.85 -10.61 -4.42
C PRO A 70 -6.30 -10.51 -4.91
N THR A 71 -7.27 -10.53 -3.99
CA THR A 71 -8.70 -10.32 -4.31
C THR A 71 -9.02 -8.96 -4.97
N TYR A 72 -8.11 -8.00 -4.91
CA TYR A 72 -8.26 -6.64 -5.43
C TYR A 72 -7.29 -6.30 -6.59
N GLU A 73 -6.46 -7.23 -7.06
CA GLU A 73 -5.44 -6.99 -8.12
C GLU A 73 -6.04 -6.44 -9.43
N HIS A 74 -7.30 -6.79 -9.75
CA HIS A 74 -7.95 -6.35 -11.00
C HIS A 74 -8.47 -4.90 -11.01
N ARG A 75 -8.22 -4.11 -9.97
CA ARG A 75 -8.87 -2.78 -9.79
C ARG A 75 -7.96 -1.58 -10.07
N ASP A 76 -6.86 -1.76 -10.81
CA ASP A 76 -5.88 -0.69 -11.12
C ASP A 76 -5.34 0.05 -9.87
N ILE A 77 -5.43 -0.61 -8.70
CA ILE A 77 -5.02 -0.02 -7.41
C ILE A 77 -3.53 0.25 -7.43
N GLU A 78 -2.73 -0.71 -7.90
CA GLU A 78 -1.29 -0.55 -8.01
C GLU A 78 -0.90 0.64 -8.88
N THR A 79 -1.49 0.74 -10.08
CA THR A 79 -1.27 1.86 -11.00
C THR A 79 -1.62 3.20 -10.36
N THR A 80 -2.72 3.26 -9.59
CA THR A 80 -3.17 4.48 -8.91
C THR A 80 -2.25 4.86 -7.76
N VAL A 81 -1.89 3.90 -6.91
CA VAL A 81 -0.94 4.08 -5.80
C VAL A 81 0.42 4.54 -6.33
N GLN A 82 0.93 3.94 -7.40
CA GLN A 82 2.18 4.36 -8.04
C GLN A 82 2.13 5.83 -8.50
N LYS A 83 1.05 6.25 -9.17
CA LYS A 83 0.89 7.64 -9.62
C LYS A 83 0.84 8.61 -8.44
N LEU A 84 0.14 8.24 -7.37
CA LEU A 84 0.06 9.04 -6.15
C LEU A 84 1.44 9.18 -5.53
N LEU A 85 2.16 8.08 -5.26
CA LEU A 85 3.50 8.09 -4.68
C LEU A 85 4.50 8.93 -5.50
N GLN A 86 4.50 8.79 -6.83
CA GLN A 86 5.35 9.60 -7.71
C GLN A 86 4.99 11.09 -7.65
N THR A 87 3.71 11.42 -7.51
CA THR A 87 3.26 12.81 -7.40
C THR A 87 3.68 13.41 -6.07
N THR A 88 3.48 12.68 -4.97
CA THR A 88 3.88 13.10 -3.61
C THR A 88 5.40 13.30 -3.53
N SER A 89 6.18 12.37 -4.08
CA SER A 89 7.65 12.44 -4.13
C SER A 89 8.14 13.66 -4.94
N LYS A 90 7.57 13.92 -6.12
CA LYS A 90 7.90 15.10 -6.94
C LYS A 90 7.53 16.42 -6.27
N TYR A 91 6.45 16.44 -5.49
CA TYR A 91 6.04 17.63 -4.74
C TYR A 91 7.06 17.98 -3.64
N SER A 92 7.58 16.96 -2.95
CA SER A 92 8.63 17.14 -1.93
C SER A 92 9.93 17.70 -2.51
N LEU A 93 10.27 17.37 -3.75
CA LEU A 93 11.46 17.91 -4.45
C LEU A 93 11.30 19.36 -4.93
N THR A 94 10.08 19.84 -5.14
CA THR A 94 9.82 21.16 -5.77
C THR A 94 9.51 22.28 -4.78
N HIS A 95 9.14 21.95 -3.54
CA HIS A 95 8.91 22.92 -2.46
C HIS A 95 10.07 23.03 -1.46
N GLY A 96 11.21 22.38 -1.74
CA GLY A 96 12.42 22.39 -0.90
C GLY A 96 13.51 23.37 -1.34
N GLN A 97 13.17 24.48 -2.02
CA GLN A 97 14.11 25.55 -2.37
C GLN A 97 13.75 26.87 -1.70
#